data_AF-A0ABD5EEC2-F1
#
_entry.id   AF-A0ABD5EEC2-F1
#
_cell.length_a   1.000
_cell.length_b   1.000
_cell.length_c   1.000
_cell.angle_alpha   90.00
_cell.angle_beta   90.00
_cell.angle_gamma   90.00
#
_symmetry.space_group_name_H-M   'P 1'
#
loop_
_entity.id
_entity.type
_entity.pdbx_description
1 polymer ?
#
loop_
_entity_poly.entity_id
_entity_poly.type
_entity_poly.pdbx_seq_one_letter_code
_entity_poly.pdbx_strand_id
1 'polypeptide(L)'
;MLGLVREETGTEAFLVGLGLAVLPAPAVVLAFRWLGRAHPLPWGTHAFVLAWGACAGALIALVANSFVAVWLADAWAHPVDPNTLAAFAVAPVVEESAKATALLLVLVFRGRLIRGPVDAVVLTGLTATGFAFTENILYLAKAFGSDRDEGTGAAITVATFFIRAVFSPFAHPLFTCMTGLGVGLALLSRRRVGRVLLPVAGLLLAMGMHAAWNGSTVLGPLGFPLVYVTIMIPALGFTVWLVLWHRQRELRTVRETLPRYALAGWLSPYEPLALGSLRSRRIAAEFASYHGIRADARRLRLYAAAATRLALLRSDAERGRRTPDFAHRERAVLDHLWRDRALARPAFAHSWRLAPPRAPHLLPAQPADAAAPGGWYAPPAWWPPAPPRGYGQGPGYGHGFGHGAPPPHGRAQAPYGGRPAPYGYGGPAPYVPGQPPYAAVPAGIPTGTGQQPTGEDARHDPWAPPRE
;
A
#
# COMPACT_ATOMS: atom_id res chain seq x y z
N MET A 1 -7.34 13.13 -25.35
CA MET A 1 -6.06 12.40 -25.13
C MET A 1 -6.01 11.11 -25.92
N LEU A 2 -6.55 9.96 -25.47
CA LEU A 2 -6.39 8.68 -26.21
C LEU A 2 -6.88 8.72 -27.68
N GLY A 3 -7.94 9.50 -27.99
CA GLY A 3 -8.37 9.76 -29.37
C GLY A 3 -7.28 10.43 -30.21
N LEU A 4 -6.70 11.54 -29.72
CA LEU A 4 -5.58 12.24 -30.36
C LEU A 4 -4.38 11.33 -30.61
N VAL A 5 -4.01 10.47 -29.64
CA VAL A 5 -2.92 9.50 -29.82
C VAL A 5 -3.25 8.51 -30.94
N ARG A 6 -4.49 8.00 -31.00
CA ARG A 6 -4.98 7.12 -32.06
C ARG A 6 -5.04 7.81 -33.43
N GLU A 7 -5.32 9.11 -33.46
CA GLU A 7 -5.33 9.95 -34.67
C GLU A 7 -3.90 10.22 -35.16
N GLU A 8 -2.95 10.50 -34.27
CA GLU A 8 -1.52 10.67 -34.58
C GLU A 8 -0.84 9.38 -35.08
N THR A 9 -1.13 8.22 -34.48
CA THR A 9 -0.38 6.98 -34.76
C THR A 9 -1.14 5.96 -35.60
N GLY A 10 -2.40 6.22 -35.93
CA GLY A 10 -3.31 5.21 -36.48
C GLY A 10 -3.73 4.15 -35.44
N THR A 11 -4.75 3.36 -35.82
CA THR A 11 -5.45 2.46 -34.87
C THR A 11 -4.62 1.22 -34.49
N GLU A 12 -3.89 0.62 -35.43
CA GLU A 12 -3.10 -0.59 -35.17
C GLU A 12 -1.96 -0.31 -34.18
N ALA A 13 -1.14 0.70 -34.48
CA ALA A 13 -0.03 1.11 -33.62
C ALA A 13 -0.49 1.57 -32.23
N PHE A 14 -1.60 2.31 -32.16
CA PHE A 14 -2.22 2.69 -30.89
C PHE A 14 -2.56 1.47 -30.01
N LEU A 15 -3.13 0.41 -30.60
CA LEU A 15 -3.49 -0.81 -29.86
C LEU A 15 -2.25 -1.58 -29.39
N VAL A 16 -1.19 -1.66 -30.21
CA VAL A 16 0.10 -2.26 -29.82
C VAL A 16 0.75 -1.47 -28.67
N GLY A 17 0.86 -0.14 -28.82
CA GLY A 17 1.39 0.75 -27.79
C GLY A 17 0.59 0.69 -26.49
N LEU A 18 -0.74 0.62 -26.56
CA LEU A 18 -1.64 0.44 -25.41
C LEU A 18 -1.40 -0.89 -24.71
N GLY A 19 -1.35 -2.00 -25.45
CA GLY A 19 -1.12 -3.33 -24.87
C GLY A 19 0.21 -3.43 -24.13
N LEU A 20 1.29 -2.88 -24.72
CA LEU A 20 2.62 -2.87 -24.10
C LEU A 20 2.72 -1.89 -22.91
N ALA A 21 2.13 -0.69 -23.00
CA ALA A 21 2.15 0.30 -21.90
C ALA A 21 1.40 -0.17 -20.64
N VAL A 22 0.43 -1.09 -20.77
CA VAL A 22 -0.28 -1.70 -19.64
C VAL A 22 0.61 -2.60 -18.78
N LEU A 23 1.75 -3.09 -19.28
CA LEU A 23 2.62 -4.02 -18.52
C LEU A 23 3.32 -3.39 -17.31
N PRO A 24 4.06 -2.26 -17.41
CA PRO A 24 4.75 -1.67 -16.26
C PRO A 24 3.82 -0.93 -15.28
N ALA A 25 2.75 -0.29 -15.77
CA ALA A 25 1.97 0.65 -14.96
C ALA A 25 1.34 0.03 -13.69
N PRO A 26 0.73 -1.16 -13.70
CA PRO A 26 0.22 -1.82 -12.49
C PRO A 26 1.30 -2.10 -11.45
N ALA A 27 2.51 -2.47 -11.86
CA ALA A 27 3.62 -2.75 -10.94
C ALA A 27 4.06 -1.47 -10.21
N VAL A 28 4.18 -0.35 -10.94
CA VAL A 28 4.53 0.96 -10.37
C VAL A 28 3.41 1.48 -9.46
N VAL A 29 2.14 1.37 -9.87
CA VAL A 29 0.97 1.71 -9.02
C VAL A 29 0.95 0.87 -7.74
N LEU A 30 1.25 -0.43 -7.82
CA LEU A 30 1.33 -1.32 -6.66
C LEU A 30 2.51 -0.95 -5.74
N ALA A 31 3.65 -0.51 -6.27
CA ALA A 31 4.77 -0.01 -5.47
C ALA A 31 4.39 1.25 -4.67
N PHE A 32 3.75 2.25 -5.29
CA PHE A 32 3.28 3.45 -4.56
C PHE A 32 2.15 3.14 -3.57
N ARG A 33 1.25 2.19 -3.88
CA ARG A 33 0.23 1.72 -2.92
C ARG A 33 0.84 0.94 -1.75
N TRP A 34 1.92 0.19 -1.98
CA TRP A 34 2.69 -0.47 -0.92
C TRP A 34 3.47 0.55 -0.07
N LEU A 35 3.92 1.66 -0.65
CA LEU A 35 4.51 2.76 0.10
C LEU A 35 3.46 3.43 1.01
N GLY A 36 2.31 3.86 0.45
CA GLY A 36 1.23 4.52 1.18
C GLY A 36 0.50 3.66 2.22
N ARG A 37 0.76 2.35 2.28
CA ARG A 37 0.02 1.39 3.13
C ARG A 37 0.07 1.66 4.64
N ALA A 38 0.99 2.51 5.11
CA ALA A 38 1.05 2.89 6.53
C ALA A 38 -0.18 3.71 6.95
N HIS A 39 -0.65 4.58 6.07
CA HIS A 39 -1.79 5.47 6.27
C HIS A 39 -2.56 5.59 4.95
N PRO A 40 -3.31 4.54 4.54
CA PRO A 40 -3.92 4.49 3.20
C PRO A 40 -4.81 5.71 2.93
N LEU A 41 -4.61 6.33 1.78
CA LEU A 41 -5.44 7.43 1.27
C LEU A 41 -6.76 6.87 0.68
N PRO A 42 -7.81 7.68 0.52
CA PRO A 42 -9.05 7.22 -0.13
C PRO A 42 -8.80 6.72 -1.56
N TRP A 43 -9.54 5.70 -2.00
CA TRP A 43 -9.44 5.18 -3.38
C TRP A 43 -9.62 6.29 -4.42
N GLY A 44 -10.65 7.14 -4.26
CA GLY A 44 -10.91 8.26 -5.18
C GLY A 44 -9.75 9.26 -5.28
N THR A 45 -8.92 9.42 -4.23
CA THR A 45 -7.74 10.30 -4.30
C THR A 45 -6.63 9.67 -5.16
N HIS A 46 -6.41 8.36 -5.02
CA HIS A 46 -5.46 7.62 -5.87
C HIS A 46 -5.92 7.61 -7.34
N ALA A 47 -7.21 7.39 -7.58
CA ALA A 47 -7.79 7.40 -8.92
C ALA A 47 -7.72 8.81 -9.55
N PHE A 48 -8.02 9.86 -8.79
CA PHE A 48 -7.89 11.26 -9.24
C PHE A 48 -6.47 11.59 -9.71
N VAL A 49 -5.43 11.31 -8.90
CA VAL A 49 -4.06 11.68 -9.30
C VAL A 49 -3.57 10.88 -10.51
N LEU A 50 -3.92 9.58 -10.58
CA LEU A 50 -3.57 8.73 -11.72
C LEU A 50 -4.25 9.21 -13.01
N ALA A 51 -5.55 9.51 -12.94
CA ALA A 51 -6.32 10.04 -14.07
C ALA A 51 -5.91 11.47 -14.46
N TRP A 52 -5.52 12.31 -13.49
CA TRP A 52 -4.95 13.63 -13.77
C TRP A 52 -3.68 13.48 -14.62
N GLY A 53 -2.74 12.62 -14.22
CA GLY A 53 -1.52 12.36 -14.98
C GLY A 53 -1.81 11.89 -16.40
N ALA A 54 -2.63 10.83 -16.53
CA ALA A 54 -2.92 10.18 -17.81
C ALA A 54 -3.75 11.02 -18.79
N CYS A 55 -4.59 11.92 -18.28
CA CYS A 55 -5.49 12.74 -19.11
C CYS A 55 -5.09 14.22 -19.12
N ALA A 56 -5.16 14.91 -17.98
CA ALA A 56 -4.96 16.36 -17.91
C ALA A 56 -3.47 16.74 -18.07
N GLY A 57 -2.58 16.11 -17.31
CA GLY A 57 -1.14 16.35 -17.37
C GLY A 57 -0.57 16.06 -18.77
N ALA A 58 -0.88 14.88 -19.32
CA ALA A 58 -0.46 14.50 -20.67
C ALA A 58 -1.03 15.39 -21.78
N LEU A 59 -2.27 15.88 -21.65
CA LEU A 59 -2.86 16.82 -22.62
C LEU A 59 -2.25 18.22 -22.53
N ILE A 60 -2.03 18.73 -21.31
CA ILE A 60 -1.34 20.02 -21.09
C ILE A 60 0.06 19.97 -21.70
N ALA A 61 0.79 18.88 -21.47
CA ALA A 61 2.11 18.66 -22.06
C ALA A 61 2.06 18.61 -23.59
N LEU A 62 1.17 17.81 -24.18
CA LEU A 62 1.04 17.71 -25.63
C LEU A 62 0.78 19.08 -26.29
N VAL A 63 -0.18 19.84 -25.77
CA VAL A 63 -0.55 21.15 -26.32
C VAL A 63 0.56 22.18 -26.12
N ALA A 64 1.11 22.29 -24.90
CA ALA A 64 2.13 23.29 -24.60
C ALA A 64 3.48 22.99 -25.25
N ASN A 65 3.91 21.72 -25.32
CA ASN A 65 5.14 21.34 -26.02
C ASN A 65 5.00 21.62 -27.53
N SER A 66 3.82 21.36 -28.13
CA SER A 66 3.56 21.67 -29.54
C SER A 66 3.61 23.18 -29.82
N PHE A 67 2.97 23.99 -28.98
CA PHE A 67 3.01 25.46 -29.08
C PHE A 67 4.44 26.00 -28.92
N VAL A 68 5.19 25.48 -27.94
CA VAL A 68 6.60 25.83 -27.70
C VAL A 68 7.49 25.48 -28.89
N ALA A 69 7.29 24.32 -29.53
CA ALA A 69 8.08 23.90 -30.68
C ALA A 69 7.88 24.83 -31.89
N VAL A 70 6.63 25.20 -32.19
CA VAL A 70 6.31 26.19 -33.24
C VAL A 70 6.90 27.56 -32.91
N TRP A 71 6.66 28.06 -31.69
CA TRP A 71 7.18 29.37 -31.28
C TRP A 71 8.71 29.44 -31.30
N LEU A 72 9.41 28.36 -30.90
CA LEU A 72 10.88 28.30 -31.03
C LEU A 72 11.30 28.23 -32.49
N ALA A 73 10.63 27.47 -33.36
CA ALA A 73 10.96 27.43 -34.79
C ALA A 73 10.82 28.82 -35.46
N ASP A 74 9.81 29.60 -35.07
CA ASP A 74 9.56 30.95 -35.61
C ASP A 74 10.50 32.03 -35.01
N ALA A 75 10.91 31.89 -33.75
CA ALA A 75 11.61 32.95 -33.00
C ALA A 75 13.10 32.70 -32.69
N TRP A 76 13.62 31.47 -32.85
CA TRP A 76 14.92 31.06 -32.32
C TRP A 76 16.01 30.92 -33.41
N ALA A 77 16.53 32.06 -33.89
CA ALA A 77 17.61 32.13 -34.88
C ALA A 77 19.01 31.80 -34.30
N HIS A 78 19.15 30.66 -33.63
CA HIS A 78 20.38 30.20 -32.96
C HIS A 78 20.88 28.84 -33.49
N PRO A 79 22.18 28.52 -33.35
CA PRO A 79 22.78 27.30 -33.92
C PRO A 79 22.47 25.99 -33.17
N VAL A 80 21.66 26.04 -32.11
CA VAL A 80 21.13 24.84 -31.42
C VAL A 80 19.73 24.57 -31.96
N ASP A 81 19.50 23.36 -32.49
CA ASP A 81 18.20 22.94 -33.02
C ASP A 81 17.05 23.28 -32.05
N PRO A 82 16.04 24.06 -32.50
CA PRO A 82 14.85 24.41 -31.72
C PRO A 82 14.15 23.20 -31.09
N ASN A 83 14.07 22.08 -31.80
CA ASN A 83 13.35 20.89 -31.34
C ASN A 83 14.10 20.21 -30.18
N THR A 84 15.42 20.08 -30.30
CA THR A 84 16.30 19.58 -29.25
C THR A 84 16.20 20.46 -28.00
N LEU A 85 16.27 21.79 -28.14
CA LEU A 85 16.09 22.73 -27.02
C LEU A 85 14.71 22.56 -26.34
N ALA A 86 13.63 22.47 -27.13
CA ALA A 86 12.29 22.23 -26.60
C ALA A 86 12.21 20.91 -25.81
N ALA A 87 12.78 19.83 -26.34
CA ALA A 87 12.70 18.49 -25.77
C ALA A 87 13.48 18.30 -24.46
N PHE A 88 14.68 18.89 -24.32
CA PHE A 88 15.47 18.75 -23.09
C PHE A 88 15.26 19.87 -22.08
N ALA A 89 14.92 21.10 -22.49
CA ALA A 89 14.79 22.23 -21.57
C ALA A 89 13.34 22.58 -21.21
N VAL A 90 12.43 22.64 -22.19
CA VAL A 90 11.09 23.21 -21.98
C VAL A 90 10.05 22.14 -21.63
N ALA A 91 10.06 20.98 -22.31
CA ALA A 91 9.13 19.88 -22.02
C ALA A 91 9.20 19.43 -20.54
N PRO A 92 10.37 19.24 -19.90
CA PRO A 92 10.45 18.96 -18.47
C PRO A 92 9.82 20.02 -17.57
N VAL A 93 9.93 21.31 -17.93
CA VAL A 93 9.33 22.43 -17.17
C VAL A 93 7.81 22.42 -17.27
N VAL A 94 7.28 22.26 -18.49
CA VAL A 94 5.85 22.13 -18.76
C VAL A 94 5.27 20.92 -18.01
N GLU A 95 5.90 19.75 -18.19
CA GLU A 95 5.40 18.48 -17.72
C GLU A 95 5.44 18.32 -16.20
N GLU A 96 6.56 18.63 -15.56
CA GLU A 96 6.65 18.50 -14.10
C GLU A 96 5.73 19.52 -13.40
N SER A 97 5.45 20.67 -14.02
CA SER A 97 4.42 21.61 -13.56
C SER A 97 3.00 21.05 -13.72
N ALA A 98 2.69 20.47 -14.89
CA ALA A 98 1.39 19.85 -15.16
C ALA A 98 1.12 18.64 -14.22
N LYS A 99 2.15 17.83 -13.93
CA LYS A 99 2.13 16.73 -12.94
C LYS A 99 2.01 17.28 -11.51
N ALA A 100 2.78 18.30 -11.13
CA ALA A 100 2.71 18.93 -9.81
C ALA A 100 1.33 19.50 -9.46
N THR A 101 0.59 19.98 -10.48
CA THR A 101 -0.75 20.55 -10.31
C THR A 101 -1.74 19.57 -9.67
N ALA A 102 -1.62 18.26 -9.88
CA ALA A 102 -2.42 17.25 -9.18
C ALA A 102 -2.25 17.33 -7.65
N LEU A 103 -1.01 17.47 -7.17
CA LEU A 103 -0.71 17.59 -5.74
C LEU A 103 -1.21 18.92 -5.19
N LEU A 104 -1.11 20.02 -5.94
CA LEU A 104 -1.64 21.32 -5.56
C LEU A 104 -3.17 21.28 -5.40
N LEU A 105 -3.89 20.63 -6.32
CA LEU A 105 -5.34 20.43 -6.22
C LEU A 105 -5.73 19.57 -5.01
N VAL A 106 -5.01 18.48 -4.74
CA VAL A 106 -5.23 17.68 -3.51
C VAL A 106 -4.90 18.50 -2.26
N LEU A 107 -3.88 19.36 -2.29
CA LEU A 107 -3.51 20.22 -1.16
C LEU A 107 -4.58 21.29 -0.87
N VAL A 108 -5.10 21.96 -1.90
CA VAL A 108 -6.14 23.00 -1.79
C VAL A 108 -7.47 22.40 -1.35
N PHE A 109 -8.00 21.42 -2.08
CA PHE A 109 -9.36 20.91 -1.85
C PHE A 109 -9.44 19.79 -0.81
N ARG A 110 -8.33 19.09 -0.54
CA ARG A 110 -8.30 17.90 0.34
C ARG A 110 -7.05 17.84 1.24
N GLY A 111 -6.38 18.96 1.51
CA GLY A 111 -5.06 19.00 2.16
C GLY A 111 -4.95 18.28 3.51
N ARG A 112 -6.06 18.09 4.23
CA ARG A 112 -6.16 17.25 5.44
C ARG A 112 -5.71 15.79 5.22
N LEU A 113 -5.68 15.31 3.98
CA LEU A 113 -5.19 13.98 3.60
C LEU A 113 -3.66 13.89 3.57
N ILE A 114 -2.95 14.98 3.31
CA ILE A 114 -1.48 15.01 3.16
C ILE A 114 -0.86 15.30 4.53
N ARG A 115 -0.39 14.27 5.23
CA ARG A 115 0.12 14.38 6.62
C ARG A 115 1.64 14.54 6.69
N GLY A 116 2.35 14.36 5.58
CA GLY A 116 3.80 14.56 5.48
C GLY A 116 4.41 14.06 4.15
N PRO A 117 5.75 13.97 4.08
CA PRO A 117 6.50 13.60 2.87
C PRO A 117 6.01 12.36 2.14
N VAL A 118 5.74 11.26 2.86
CA VAL A 118 5.35 9.99 2.23
C VAL A 118 4.01 10.09 1.50
N ASP A 119 3.03 10.81 2.05
CA ASP A 119 1.72 11.00 1.40
C ASP A 119 1.86 11.80 0.10
N ALA A 120 2.65 12.88 0.14
CA ALA A 120 2.88 13.73 -1.02
C ALA A 120 3.65 12.99 -2.13
N VAL A 121 4.72 12.26 -1.76
CA VAL A 121 5.49 11.38 -2.66
C VAL A 121 4.62 10.33 -3.32
N VAL A 122 3.70 9.68 -2.59
CA VAL A 122 2.77 8.70 -3.16
C VAL A 122 1.81 9.34 -4.18
N LEU A 123 1.31 10.54 -3.89
CA LEU A 123 0.40 11.26 -4.79
C LEU A 123 1.10 11.71 -6.07
N THR A 124 2.31 12.28 -5.99
CA THR A 124 3.09 12.67 -7.17
C THR A 124 3.58 11.49 -7.97
N GLY A 125 4.05 10.42 -7.31
CA GLY A 125 4.48 9.20 -7.97
C GLY A 125 3.37 8.55 -8.79
N LEU A 126 2.14 8.49 -8.24
CA LEU A 126 0.97 8.02 -8.98
C LEU A 126 0.53 8.97 -10.10
N THR A 127 0.67 10.29 -9.92
CA THR A 127 0.42 11.25 -11.01
C THR A 127 1.37 11.00 -12.18
N ALA A 128 2.66 10.91 -11.89
CA ALA A 128 3.69 10.66 -12.89
C ALA A 128 3.57 9.25 -13.52
N THR A 129 3.09 8.26 -12.76
CA THR A 129 2.78 6.92 -13.31
C THR A 129 1.64 6.99 -14.32
N GLY A 130 0.60 7.79 -14.06
CA GLY A 130 -0.49 8.02 -15.00
C GLY A 130 -0.03 8.75 -16.26
N PHE A 131 0.81 9.77 -16.10
CA PHE A 131 1.42 10.49 -17.22
C PHE A 131 2.27 9.55 -18.08
N ALA A 132 3.24 8.86 -17.46
CA ALA A 132 4.15 7.96 -18.15
C ALA A 132 3.43 6.78 -18.81
N PHE A 133 2.26 6.36 -18.30
CA PHE A 133 1.41 5.39 -18.99
C PHE A 133 0.94 5.92 -20.36
N THR A 134 0.31 7.10 -20.41
CA THR A 134 -0.17 7.69 -21.67
C THR A 134 0.97 8.03 -22.62
N GLU A 135 2.10 8.51 -22.09
CA GLU A 135 3.31 8.79 -22.86
C GLU A 135 3.93 7.50 -23.43
N ASN A 136 3.98 6.41 -22.65
CA ASN A 136 4.44 5.10 -23.14
C ASN A 136 3.59 4.60 -24.31
N ILE A 137 2.27 4.82 -24.33
CA ILE A 137 1.41 4.49 -25.48
C ILE A 137 1.92 5.21 -26.73
N LEU A 138 2.14 6.53 -26.63
CA LEU A 138 2.58 7.36 -27.76
C LEU A 138 3.95 6.93 -28.29
N TYR A 139 4.94 6.71 -27.42
CA TYR A 139 6.27 6.26 -27.84
C TYR A 139 6.26 4.85 -28.44
N LEU A 140 5.54 3.90 -27.84
CA LEU A 140 5.50 2.52 -28.34
C LEU A 140 4.67 2.39 -29.63
N ALA A 141 3.64 3.20 -29.80
CA ALA A 141 2.90 3.29 -31.06
C ALA A 141 3.74 3.94 -32.16
N LYS A 142 4.47 5.04 -31.88
CA LYS A 142 5.37 5.66 -32.86
C LYS A 142 6.52 4.72 -33.26
N ALA A 143 7.11 4.01 -32.30
CA ALA A 143 8.11 2.98 -32.57
C ALA A 143 7.59 1.83 -33.46
N PHE A 144 6.35 1.39 -33.26
CA PHE A 144 5.71 0.35 -34.09
C PHE A 144 5.35 0.86 -35.49
N GLY A 145 5.04 2.15 -35.65
CA GLY A 145 4.95 2.80 -36.96
C GLY A 145 6.28 2.73 -37.71
N SER A 146 7.35 3.22 -37.08
CA SER A 146 8.72 3.17 -37.62
C SER A 146 9.15 1.75 -38.00
N ASP A 147 8.89 0.73 -37.16
CA ASP A 147 9.23 -0.67 -37.48
C ASP A 147 8.54 -1.21 -38.74
N ARG A 148 7.38 -0.66 -39.13
CA ARG A 148 6.67 -1.04 -40.35
C ARG A 148 7.14 -0.24 -41.56
N ASP A 149 7.30 1.07 -41.39
CA ASP A 149 7.67 1.98 -42.47
C ASP A 149 9.14 1.78 -42.90
N GLU A 150 10.03 1.44 -41.96
CA GLU A 150 11.44 1.09 -42.22
C GLU A 150 11.67 -0.40 -42.48
N GLY A 151 10.65 -1.25 -42.24
CA GLY A 151 10.75 -2.71 -42.38
C GLY A 151 11.63 -3.41 -41.34
N THR A 152 12.02 -2.73 -40.26
CA THR A 152 12.83 -3.28 -39.14
C THR A 152 12.04 -4.22 -38.22
N GLY A 153 10.74 -4.38 -38.47
CA GLY A 153 9.89 -5.50 -38.02
C GLY A 153 9.36 -5.36 -36.60
N ALA A 154 10.25 -5.24 -35.62
CA ALA A 154 9.92 -4.98 -34.22
C ALA A 154 11.11 -4.43 -33.40
N ALA A 155 12.24 -4.12 -34.05
CA ALA A 155 13.49 -3.77 -33.35
C ALA A 155 13.36 -2.45 -32.56
N ILE A 156 12.73 -1.44 -33.16
CA ILE A 156 12.57 -0.10 -32.56
C ILE A 156 11.57 -0.18 -31.40
N THR A 157 10.48 -0.94 -31.57
CA THR A 157 9.44 -1.20 -30.56
C THR A 157 10.00 -1.97 -29.36
N VAL A 158 10.78 -3.03 -29.61
CA VAL A 158 11.42 -3.83 -28.54
C VAL A 158 12.46 -3.00 -27.79
N ALA A 159 13.32 -2.25 -28.48
CA ALA A 159 14.28 -1.35 -27.83
C ALA A 159 13.58 -0.29 -26.97
N THR A 160 12.55 0.37 -27.52
CA THR A 160 11.73 1.37 -26.81
C THR A 160 11.04 0.74 -25.59
N PHE A 161 10.51 -0.48 -25.71
CA PHE A 161 9.90 -1.21 -24.60
C PHE A 161 10.90 -1.53 -23.49
N PHE A 162 12.08 -2.07 -23.81
CA PHE A 162 13.09 -2.33 -22.77
C PHE A 162 13.54 -1.05 -22.07
N ILE A 163 13.81 0.02 -22.82
CA ILE A 163 14.21 1.31 -22.23
C ILE A 163 13.09 1.86 -21.33
N ARG A 164 11.85 1.96 -21.81
CA ARG A 164 10.74 2.64 -21.09
C ARG A 164 10.04 1.78 -20.03
N ALA A 165 9.90 0.47 -20.25
CA ALA A 165 9.16 -0.43 -19.34
C ALA A 165 10.05 -1.26 -18.40
N VAL A 166 11.31 -1.53 -18.76
CA VAL A 166 12.22 -2.38 -17.96
C VAL A 166 13.29 -1.55 -17.24
N PHE A 167 14.03 -0.70 -17.96
CA PHE A 167 15.09 0.13 -17.35
C PHE A 167 14.53 1.38 -16.65
N SER A 168 13.58 2.09 -17.27
CA SER A 168 13.07 3.37 -16.75
C SER A 168 11.61 3.45 -16.26
N PRO A 169 10.93 2.36 -15.81
CA PRO A 169 9.52 2.43 -15.37
C PRO A 169 9.29 3.35 -14.15
N PHE A 170 10.36 3.76 -13.46
CA PHE A 170 10.33 4.70 -12.34
C PHE A 170 10.87 6.11 -12.68
N ALA A 171 11.27 6.44 -13.92
CA ALA A 171 11.89 7.73 -14.25
C ALA A 171 11.01 8.94 -13.88
N HIS A 172 9.90 9.19 -14.62
CA HIS A 172 8.99 10.28 -14.29
C HIS A 172 8.45 10.20 -12.84
N PRO A 173 8.10 9.01 -12.30
CA PRO A 173 7.80 8.87 -10.88
C PRO A 173 8.88 9.40 -9.93
N LEU A 174 10.16 9.11 -10.15
CA LEU A 174 11.25 9.62 -9.32
C LEU A 174 11.41 11.14 -9.46
N PHE A 175 11.23 11.70 -10.66
CA PHE A 175 11.29 13.14 -10.90
C PHE A 175 10.19 13.86 -10.11
N THR A 176 8.91 13.58 -10.39
CA THR A 176 7.81 14.28 -9.72
C THR A 176 7.75 13.97 -8.21
N CYS A 177 8.32 12.86 -7.74
CA CYS A 177 8.49 12.61 -6.31
C CYS A 177 9.40 13.62 -5.60
N MET A 178 10.30 14.32 -6.30
CA MET A 178 11.07 15.42 -5.71
C MET A 178 10.16 16.63 -5.40
N THR A 179 9.21 16.94 -6.28
CA THR A 179 8.13 17.91 -6.00
C THR A 179 7.29 17.48 -4.79
N GLY A 180 6.89 16.20 -4.74
CA GLY A 180 6.16 15.62 -3.62
C GLY A 180 6.91 15.72 -2.30
N LEU A 181 8.21 15.43 -2.31
CA LEU A 181 9.10 15.58 -1.16
C LEU A 181 9.21 17.05 -0.71
N GLY A 182 9.40 17.98 -1.65
CA GLY A 182 9.47 19.41 -1.38
C GLY A 182 8.21 19.95 -0.69
N VAL A 183 7.03 19.65 -1.24
CA VAL A 183 5.73 20.01 -0.64
C VAL A 183 5.53 19.32 0.71
N GLY A 184 5.85 18.03 0.82
CA GLY A 184 5.67 17.28 2.05
C GLY A 184 6.58 17.73 3.20
N LEU A 185 7.79 18.21 2.90
CA LEU A 185 8.68 18.86 3.88
C LEU A 185 8.23 20.28 4.22
N ALA A 186 7.66 21.01 3.27
CA ALA A 186 7.05 22.32 3.51
C ALA A 186 5.92 22.26 4.57
N LEU A 187 5.07 21.22 4.51
CA LEU A 187 4.02 20.97 5.51
C LEU A 187 4.56 20.75 6.93
N LEU A 188 5.77 20.21 7.06
CA LEU A 188 6.46 20.05 8.35
C LEU A 188 7.20 21.33 8.82
N SER A 189 7.32 22.34 7.95
CA SER A 189 8.15 23.52 8.21
C SER A 189 7.44 24.56 9.10
N ARG A 190 8.16 25.00 10.14
CA ARG A 190 7.75 26.09 11.05
C ARG A 190 8.09 27.49 10.52
N ARG A 191 9.05 27.64 9.58
CA ARG A 191 9.48 28.93 9.01
C ARG A 191 8.75 29.23 7.70
N ARG A 192 8.22 30.46 7.52
CA ARG A 192 7.53 30.89 6.28
C ARG A 192 8.37 30.62 5.02
N VAL A 193 9.66 31.01 5.06
CA VAL A 193 10.63 30.78 3.97
C VAL A 193 10.68 29.30 3.54
N GLY A 194 10.78 28.38 4.50
CA GLY A 194 10.80 26.95 4.20
C GLY A 194 9.50 26.40 3.62
N ARG A 195 8.36 27.09 3.78
CA ARG A 195 7.09 26.71 3.14
C ARG A 195 7.02 27.08 1.66
N VAL A 196 7.88 27.99 1.20
CA VAL A 196 7.93 28.47 -0.19
C VAL A 196 9.15 27.89 -0.92
N LEU A 197 10.31 27.85 -0.28
CA LEU A 197 11.54 27.33 -0.92
C LEU A 197 11.54 25.80 -1.07
N LEU A 198 10.97 25.03 -0.14
CA LEU A 198 10.99 23.56 -0.26
C LEU A 198 10.14 23.02 -1.42
N PRO A 199 8.91 23.52 -1.69
CA PRO A 199 8.15 23.15 -2.88
C PRO A 199 8.85 23.54 -4.18
N VAL A 200 9.38 24.78 -4.24
CA VAL A 200 10.09 25.30 -5.44
C VAL A 200 11.37 24.51 -5.71
N ALA A 201 12.19 24.24 -4.70
CA ALA A 201 13.38 23.42 -4.86
C ALA A 201 13.05 21.97 -5.27
N GLY A 202 11.98 21.38 -4.73
CA GLY A 202 11.49 20.06 -5.15
C GLY A 202 11.06 20.02 -6.61
N LEU A 203 10.36 21.06 -7.07
CA LEU A 203 9.90 21.18 -8.46
C LEU A 203 11.08 21.43 -9.43
N LEU A 204 11.99 22.35 -9.10
CA LEU A 204 13.19 22.62 -9.89
C LEU A 204 14.11 21.39 -9.97
N LEU A 205 14.19 20.59 -8.90
CA LEU A 205 14.93 19.33 -8.92
C LEU A 205 14.25 18.28 -9.81
N ALA A 206 12.91 18.18 -9.78
CA ALA A 206 12.15 17.33 -10.70
C ALA A 206 12.42 17.71 -12.17
N MET A 207 12.30 19.01 -12.49
CA MET A 207 12.58 19.56 -13.81
C MET A 207 14.01 19.29 -14.26
N GLY A 208 15.01 19.54 -13.41
CA GLY A 208 16.43 19.37 -13.73
C GLY A 208 16.84 17.90 -13.93
N MET A 209 16.30 16.98 -13.11
CA MET A 209 16.53 15.54 -13.29
C MET A 209 15.89 15.01 -14.58
N HIS A 210 14.70 15.50 -14.93
CA HIS A 210 13.99 15.13 -16.15
C HIS A 210 14.65 15.76 -17.39
N ALA A 211 15.15 17.00 -17.31
CA ALA A 211 15.97 17.62 -18.35
C ALA A 211 17.27 16.85 -18.61
N ALA A 212 17.96 16.40 -17.56
CA ALA A 212 19.14 15.55 -17.70
C ALA A 212 18.78 14.18 -18.32
N TRP A 213 17.61 13.61 -18.00
CA TRP A 213 17.11 12.38 -18.61
C TRP A 213 16.87 12.53 -20.11
N ASN A 214 16.12 13.55 -20.54
CA ASN A 214 15.84 13.80 -21.95
C ASN A 214 17.13 14.15 -22.72
N GLY A 215 17.97 15.01 -22.14
CA GLY A 215 19.28 15.37 -22.67
C GLY A 215 20.30 14.23 -22.73
N SER A 216 20.06 13.11 -22.03
CA SER A 216 20.95 11.94 -22.10
C SER A 216 21.05 11.32 -23.50
N THR A 217 20.06 11.59 -24.36
CA THR A 217 20.02 11.14 -25.77
C THR A 217 21.02 11.88 -26.67
N VAL A 218 21.30 13.16 -26.40
CA VAL A 218 22.22 13.99 -27.22
C VAL A 218 23.67 13.97 -26.72
N LEU A 219 23.93 13.34 -25.58
CA LEU A 219 25.28 13.15 -25.00
C LEU A 219 26.01 11.93 -25.59
N GLY A 220 25.58 11.43 -26.75
CA GLY A 220 26.16 10.27 -27.43
C GLY A 220 25.97 8.93 -26.71
N PRO A 221 26.66 7.85 -27.12
CA PRO A 221 26.41 6.49 -26.64
C PRO A 221 26.57 6.28 -25.12
N LEU A 222 27.36 7.12 -24.45
CA LEU A 222 27.56 7.06 -22.99
C LEU A 222 26.60 7.95 -22.21
N GLY A 223 25.81 8.82 -22.87
CA GLY A 223 24.89 9.76 -22.25
C GLY A 223 23.84 9.09 -21.38
N PHE A 224 23.08 8.15 -21.94
CA PHE A 224 22.07 7.39 -21.21
C PHE A 224 22.67 6.58 -20.03
N PRO A 225 23.74 5.76 -20.20
CA PRO A 225 24.41 5.10 -19.08
C PRO A 225 24.89 6.07 -17.99
N LEU A 226 25.48 7.20 -18.36
CA LEU A 226 25.98 8.21 -17.43
C LEU A 226 24.84 8.77 -16.56
N VAL A 227 23.75 9.25 -17.18
CA VAL A 227 22.59 9.81 -16.45
C VAL A 227 21.86 8.74 -15.65
N TYR A 228 21.78 7.51 -16.15
CA TYR A 228 21.19 6.39 -15.42
C TYR A 228 21.96 6.09 -14.12
N VAL A 229 23.29 5.99 -14.20
CA VAL A 229 24.14 5.65 -13.04
C VAL A 229 24.33 6.83 -12.09
N THR A 230 24.42 8.06 -12.59
CA THR A 230 24.69 9.25 -11.75
C THR A 230 23.43 9.93 -11.21
N ILE A 231 22.26 9.76 -11.84
CA ILE A 231 21.01 10.42 -11.41
C ILE A 231 19.92 9.40 -11.06
N MET A 232 19.60 8.43 -11.92
CA MET A 232 18.49 7.49 -11.64
C MET A 232 18.78 6.58 -10.44
N ILE A 233 19.94 5.92 -10.42
CA ILE A 233 20.29 5.00 -9.33
C ILE A 233 20.39 5.73 -7.97
N PRO A 234 21.05 6.90 -7.84
CA PRO A 234 21.05 7.66 -6.60
C PRO A 234 19.67 8.19 -6.19
N ALA A 235 18.83 8.64 -7.13
CA ALA A 235 17.47 9.09 -6.82
C ALA A 235 16.55 7.95 -6.34
N LEU A 236 16.65 6.77 -6.98
CA LEU A 236 15.95 5.57 -6.54
C LEU A 236 16.46 5.12 -5.16
N GLY A 237 17.78 5.06 -4.97
CA GLY A 237 18.42 4.71 -3.71
C GLY A 237 18.05 5.67 -2.57
N PHE A 238 18.05 6.98 -2.82
CA PHE A 238 17.61 8.01 -1.88
C PHE A 238 16.12 7.89 -1.55
N THR A 239 15.26 7.64 -2.54
CA THR A 239 13.83 7.44 -2.34
C THR A 239 13.57 6.18 -1.49
N VAL A 240 14.19 5.05 -1.81
CA VAL A 240 14.10 3.81 -1.03
C VAL A 240 14.66 4.01 0.39
N TRP A 241 15.80 4.70 0.54
CA TRP A 241 16.36 5.06 1.84
C TRP A 241 15.40 5.91 2.68
N LEU A 242 14.81 6.95 2.10
CA LEU A 242 13.87 7.85 2.77
C LEU A 242 12.63 7.08 3.25
N VAL A 243 12.12 6.16 2.42
CA VAL A 243 11.00 5.28 2.75
C VAL A 243 11.35 4.34 3.92
N LEU A 244 12.51 3.69 3.86
CA LEU A 244 12.98 2.80 4.92
C LEU A 244 13.23 3.58 6.23
N TRP A 245 13.86 4.75 6.15
CA TRP A 245 14.12 5.65 7.27
C TRP A 245 12.81 6.12 7.93
N HIS A 246 11.83 6.58 7.15
CA HIS A 246 10.51 6.96 7.66
C HIS A 246 9.85 5.78 8.36
N ARG A 247 9.90 4.58 7.75
CA ARG A 247 9.31 3.38 8.31
C ARG A 247 9.98 2.93 9.62
N GLN A 248 11.29 3.05 9.74
CA GLN A 248 11.98 2.81 11.02
C GLN A 248 11.63 3.88 12.06
N ARG A 249 11.42 5.14 11.66
CA ARG A 249 11.02 6.25 12.54
C ARG A 249 9.59 6.07 13.08
N GLU A 250 8.65 5.59 12.27
CA GLU A 250 7.31 5.14 12.72
C GLU A 250 7.42 4.03 13.77
N LEU A 251 8.18 2.96 13.46
CA LEU A 251 8.34 1.80 14.33
C LEU A 251 9.06 2.15 15.64
N ARG A 252 9.99 3.10 15.62
CA ARG A 252 10.63 3.64 16.82
C ARG A 252 9.62 4.44 17.67
N THR A 253 8.87 5.34 17.05
CA THR A 253 7.81 6.12 17.73
C THR A 253 6.79 5.19 18.41
N VAL A 254 6.45 4.06 17.79
CA VAL A 254 5.61 3.01 18.40
C VAL A 254 6.23 2.42 19.67
N ARG A 255 7.52 2.06 19.65
CA ARG A 255 8.23 1.52 20.84
C ARG A 255 8.38 2.54 21.96
N GLU A 256 8.57 3.81 21.61
CA GLU A 256 8.77 4.92 22.57
C GLU A 256 7.44 5.38 23.21
N THR A 257 6.35 5.39 22.45
CA THR A 257 5.08 6.00 22.88
C THR A 257 4.08 4.99 23.45
N LEU A 258 3.99 3.76 22.90
CA LEU A 258 3.01 2.77 23.35
C LEU A 258 3.21 2.22 24.78
N PRO A 259 4.40 2.18 25.40
CA PRO A 259 4.54 1.72 26.79
C PRO A 259 3.67 2.49 27.78
N ARG A 260 3.41 3.78 27.54
CA ARG A 260 2.51 4.60 28.38
C ARG A 260 1.07 4.06 28.40
N TYR A 261 0.58 3.55 27.27
CA TYR A 261 -0.74 2.92 27.18
C TYR A 261 -0.76 1.50 27.75
N ALA A 262 0.38 0.81 27.80
CA ALA A 262 0.50 -0.46 28.50
C ALA A 262 0.47 -0.26 30.03
N LEU A 263 1.18 0.76 30.55
CA LEU A 263 1.11 1.17 31.96
C LEU A 263 -0.31 1.63 32.35
N ALA A 264 -1.02 2.32 31.45
CA ALA A 264 -2.43 2.68 31.61
C ALA A 264 -3.43 1.54 31.31
N GLY A 265 -2.99 0.28 31.21
CA GLY A 265 -3.85 -0.92 31.11
C GLY A 265 -4.52 -1.19 29.75
N TRP A 266 -4.39 -0.29 28.77
CA TRP A 266 -4.98 -0.45 27.43
C TRP A 266 -4.32 -1.58 26.64
N LEU A 267 -2.99 -1.72 26.74
CA LEU A 267 -2.18 -2.71 26.03
C LEU A 267 -1.47 -3.66 27.02
N SER A 268 -1.14 -4.87 26.60
CA SER A 268 -0.25 -5.75 27.39
C SER A 268 1.21 -5.27 27.29
N PRO A 269 2.08 -5.48 28.31
CA PRO A 269 3.46 -4.97 28.34
C PRO A 269 4.36 -5.36 27.15
N TYR A 270 4.13 -6.52 26.53
CA TYR A 270 4.86 -7.00 25.35
C TYR A 270 4.38 -6.41 24.02
N GLU A 271 3.15 -5.86 23.96
CA GLU A 271 2.57 -5.34 22.71
C GLU A 271 3.33 -4.13 22.14
N PRO A 272 3.74 -3.09 22.90
CA PRO A 272 4.53 -1.97 22.38
C PRO A 272 5.77 -2.38 21.57
N LEU A 273 6.49 -3.41 22.04
CA LEU A 273 7.71 -3.89 21.38
C LEU A 273 7.39 -4.78 20.17
N ALA A 274 6.40 -5.69 20.28
CA ALA A 274 5.97 -6.53 19.17
C ALA A 274 5.33 -5.72 18.02
N LEU A 275 4.50 -4.73 18.36
CA LEU A 275 3.98 -3.72 17.44
C LEU A 275 5.11 -2.84 16.88
N GLY A 276 6.19 -2.64 17.64
CA GLY A 276 7.41 -1.99 17.18
C GLY A 276 8.23 -2.77 16.14
N SER A 277 7.81 -3.98 15.74
CA SER A 277 8.58 -4.90 14.89
C SER A 277 7.78 -5.39 13.67
N LEU A 278 8.33 -5.22 12.46
CA LEU A 278 7.68 -5.76 11.24
C LEU A 278 7.71 -7.30 11.21
N ARG A 279 8.77 -7.93 11.73
CA ARG A 279 8.86 -9.39 11.86
C ARG A 279 7.80 -9.93 12.81
N SER A 280 7.63 -9.30 13.98
CA SER A 280 6.66 -9.75 14.98
C SER A 280 5.22 -9.46 14.52
N ARG A 281 4.94 -8.31 13.90
CA ARG A 281 3.65 -8.06 13.19
C ARG A 281 3.34 -9.10 12.11
N ARG A 282 4.35 -9.56 11.36
CA ARG A 282 4.19 -10.60 10.33
C ARG A 282 3.83 -11.94 10.98
N ILE A 283 4.62 -12.39 11.95
CA ILE A 283 4.41 -13.66 12.68
C ILE A 283 3.04 -13.67 13.39
N ALA A 284 2.61 -12.56 14.01
CA ALA A 284 1.28 -12.46 14.63
C ALA A 284 0.15 -12.66 13.59
N ALA A 285 0.26 -12.03 12.43
CA ALA A 285 -0.74 -12.16 11.36
C ALA A 285 -0.72 -13.55 10.69
N GLU A 286 0.44 -14.20 10.59
CA GLU A 286 0.58 -15.58 10.13
C GLU A 286 -0.04 -16.55 11.14
N PHE A 287 0.31 -16.43 12.44
CA PHE A 287 -0.28 -17.22 13.53
C PHE A 287 -1.81 -17.17 13.54
N ALA A 288 -2.42 -15.98 13.45
CA ALA A 288 -3.89 -15.88 13.39
C ALA A 288 -4.48 -16.47 12.10
N SER A 289 -3.78 -16.40 10.96
CA SER A 289 -4.25 -17.03 9.73
C SER A 289 -4.33 -18.55 9.82
N TYR A 290 -3.50 -19.18 10.67
CA TYR A 290 -3.58 -20.61 10.98
C TYR A 290 -4.70 -20.97 11.98
N HIS A 291 -5.23 -20.00 12.75
CA HIS A 291 -6.19 -20.26 13.84
C HIS A 291 -7.61 -19.68 13.60
N GLY A 292 -7.82 -18.81 12.60
CA GLY A 292 -9.07 -18.01 12.53
C GLY A 292 -9.39 -17.32 11.19
N ILE A 293 -9.12 -17.96 10.05
CA ILE A 293 -9.46 -17.45 8.70
C ILE A 293 -8.64 -16.20 8.29
N ARG A 294 -8.56 -15.91 6.98
CA ARG A 294 -7.93 -14.69 6.42
C ARG A 294 -8.48 -13.36 7.00
N ALA A 295 -9.68 -13.36 7.57
CA ALA A 295 -10.30 -12.20 8.20
C ALA A 295 -9.50 -11.70 9.42
N ASP A 296 -9.04 -12.60 10.29
CA ASP A 296 -8.33 -12.22 11.52
C ASP A 296 -6.91 -11.72 11.22
N ALA A 297 -6.24 -12.28 10.21
CA ALA A 297 -5.00 -11.72 9.70
C ALA A 297 -5.15 -10.29 9.12
N ARG A 298 -6.34 -9.94 8.59
CA ARG A 298 -6.67 -8.56 8.19
C ARG A 298 -6.94 -7.67 9.41
N ARG A 299 -7.69 -8.15 10.41
CA ARG A 299 -7.98 -7.43 11.66
C ARG A 299 -6.69 -7.11 12.43
N LEU A 300 -5.75 -8.04 12.57
CA LEU A 300 -4.44 -7.78 13.17
C LEU A 300 -3.62 -6.71 12.44
N ARG A 301 -3.71 -6.64 11.10
CA ARG A 301 -3.04 -5.59 10.32
C ARG A 301 -3.69 -4.22 10.56
N LEU A 302 -5.02 -4.18 10.73
CA LEU A 302 -5.76 -2.96 11.11
C LEU A 302 -5.43 -2.53 12.55
N TYR A 303 -5.45 -3.45 13.53
CA TYR A 303 -5.02 -3.21 14.90
C TYR A 303 -3.60 -2.64 14.97
N ALA A 304 -2.65 -3.26 14.25
CA ALA A 304 -1.28 -2.77 14.20
C ALA A 304 -1.14 -1.41 13.49
N ALA A 305 -2.03 -1.06 12.56
CA ALA A 305 -2.09 0.27 11.96
C ALA A 305 -2.71 1.31 12.92
N ALA A 306 -3.78 0.94 13.62
CA ALA A 306 -4.42 1.76 14.66
C ALA A 306 -3.45 2.08 15.81
N ALA A 307 -2.67 1.10 16.27
CA ALA A 307 -1.63 1.30 17.27
C ALA A 307 -0.48 2.19 16.77
N THR A 308 -0.12 2.12 15.48
CA THR A 308 0.81 3.09 14.87
C THR A 308 0.20 4.50 14.82
N ARG A 309 -1.09 4.65 14.46
CA ARG A 309 -1.82 5.92 14.45
C ARG A 309 -1.88 6.55 15.85
N LEU A 310 -2.13 5.74 16.89
CA LEU A 310 -2.13 6.19 18.28
C LEU A 310 -0.77 6.75 18.71
N ALA A 311 0.31 5.98 18.48
CA ALA A 311 1.67 6.39 18.83
C ALA A 311 2.08 7.69 18.12
N LEU A 312 1.78 7.82 16.83
CA LEU A 312 2.08 9.03 16.06
C LEU A 312 1.25 10.23 16.54
N LEU A 313 -0.06 10.05 16.78
CA LEU A 313 -0.96 11.11 17.27
C LEU A 313 -0.51 11.68 18.62
N ARG A 314 -0.18 10.81 19.57
CA ARG A 314 0.32 11.21 20.91
C ARG A 314 1.71 11.83 20.84
N SER A 315 2.64 11.23 20.10
CA SER A 315 3.99 11.78 19.91
C SER A 315 4.00 13.11 19.16
N ASP A 316 2.97 13.41 18.35
CA ASP A 316 2.82 14.71 17.68
C ASP A 316 2.17 15.78 18.57
N ALA A 317 1.22 15.41 19.42
CA ALA A 317 0.71 16.30 20.47
C ALA A 317 1.82 16.71 21.45
N GLU A 318 2.61 15.74 21.94
CA GLU A 318 3.76 15.98 22.84
C GLU A 318 4.85 16.87 22.22
N ARG A 319 5.00 16.85 20.88
CA ARG A 319 5.95 17.70 20.14
C ARG A 319 5.40 19.08 19.76
N GLY A 320 4.25 19.47 20.34
CA GLY A 320 3.60 20.75 20.08
C GLY A 320 3.23 20.94 18.62
N ARG A 321 2.72 19.90 17.95
CA ARG A 321 2.08 20.02 16.64
C ARG A 321 0.58 20.23 16.81
N ARG A 322 -0.07 20.89 15.84
CA ARG A 322 -1.53 21.02 15.82
C ARG A 322 -2.17 19.64 15.60
N THR A 323 -2.63 19.04 16.68
CA THR A 323 -3.49 17.85 16.72
C THR A 323 -4.92 18.27 17.06
N PRO A 324 -5.69 18.86 16.13
CA PRO A 324 -7.10 19.18 16.38
C PRO A 324 -7.85 17.92 16.79
N ASP A 325 -8.82 18.09 17.70
CA ASP A 325 -9.66 17.03 18.25
C ASP A 325 -8.87 15.87 18.88
N PHE A 326 -7.66 16.15 19.40
CA PHE A 326 -6.73 15.15 19.92
C PHE A 326 -7.39 14.09 20.81
N ALA A 327 -8.13 14.51 21.84
CA ALA A 327 -8.77 13.62 22.80
C ALA A 327 -9.83 12.71 22.14
N HIS A 328 -10.67 13.26 21.25
CA HIS A 328 -11.66 12.48 20.51
C HIS A 328 -10.99 11.46 19.56
N ARG A 329 -9.96 11.90 18.83
CA ARG A 329 -9.21 11.03 17.88
C ARG A 329 -8.40 9.95 18.60
N GLU A 330 -7.84 10.26 19.76
CA GLU A 330 -7.19 9.30 20.64
C GLU A 330 -8.20 8.26 21.15
N ARG A 331 -9.34 8.72 21.70
CA ARG A 331 -10.41 7.87 22.21
C ARG A 331 -10.95 6.92 21.14
N ALA A 332 -11.29 7.42 19.95
CA ALA A 332 -11.78 6.61 18.84
C ALA A 332 -10.79 5.51 18.39
N VAL A 333 -9.47 5.79 18.44
CA VAL A 333 -8.44 4.79 18.13
C VAL A 333 -8.28 3.79 19.28
N LEU A 334 -8.34 4.22 20.54
CA LEU A 334 -8.33 3.34 21.71
C LEU A 334 -9.54 2.38 21.72
N ASP A 335 -10.74 2.86 21.42
CA ASP A 335 -11.96 2.05 21.34
C ASP A 335 -11.96 1.06 20.16
N HIS A 336 -11.16 1.31 19.11
CA HIS A 336 -10.92 0.31 18.06
C HIS A 336 -9.92 -0.76 18.51
N LEU A 337 -8.82 -0.37 19.16
CA LEU A 337 -7.87 -1.33 19.74
C LEU A 337 -8.59 -2.21 20.78
N TRP A 338 -9.42 -1.63 21.64
CA TRP A 338 -10.13 -2.37 22.68
C TRP A 338 -11.09 -3.43 22.12
N ARG A 339 -11.72 -3.20 20.95
CA ARG A 339 -12.59 -4.19 20.28
C ARG A 339 -11.83 -5.40 19.75
N ASP A 340 -10.65 -5.20 19.15
CA ASP A 340 -9.84 -6.29 18.57
C ASP A 340 -8.80 -6.88 19.56
N ARG A 341 -8.70 -6.36 20.79
CA ARG A 341 -7.69 -6.78 21.80
C ARG A 341 -7.67 -8.28 22.11
N ALA A 342 -8.83 -8.93 22.04
CA ALA A 342 -8.97 -10.37 22.33
C ALA A 342 -8.27 -11.24 21.28
N LEU A 343 -8.31 -10.82 20.01
CA LEU A 343 -7.55 -11.43 18.92
C LEU A 343 -6.07 -11.00 18.97
N ALA A 344 -5.82 -9.72 19.28
CA ALA A 344 -4.48 -9.14 19.25
C ALA A 344 -3.53 -9.75 20.29
N ARG A 345 -3.94 -9.81 21.56
CA ARG A 345 -3.08 -10.23 22.68
C ARG A 345 -2.43 -11.61 22.49
N PRO A 346 -3.15 -12.71 22.19
CA PRO A 346 -2.52 -14.02 22.00
C PRO A 346 -1.58 -14.06 20.80
N ALA A 347 -1.96 -13.45 19.67
CA ALA A 347 -1.14 -13.41 18.46
C ALA A 347 0.17 -12.61 18.66
N PHE A 348 0.10 -11.46 19.34
CA PHE A 348 1.30 -10.69 19.67
C PHE A 348 2.15 -11.35 20.75
N ALA A 349 1.55 -12.00 21.77
CA ALA A 349 2.28 -12.78 22.78
C ALA A 349 3.04 -13.95 22.15
N HIS A 350 2.44 -14.66 21.19
CA HIS A 350 3.12 -15.69 20.41
C HIS A 350 4.27 -15.10 19.57
N SER A 351 4.03 -13.99 18.86
CA SER A 351 5.06 -13.32 18.06
C SER A 351 6.24 -12.77 18.87
N TRP A 352 5.99 -12.38 20.13
CA TRP A 352 7.01 -11.94 21.08
C TRP A 352 7.94 -13.10 21.49
N ARG A 353 7.37 -14.30 21.71
CA ARG A 353 8.16 -15.51 22.05
C ARG A 353 9.04 -15.98 20.88
N LEU A 354 8.51 -15.98 19.65
CA LEU A 354 9.25 -16.46 18.46
C LEU A 354 10.20 -15.42 17.83
N ALA A 355 9.96 -14.13 18.08
CA ALA A 355 10.78 -13.04 17.57
C ALA A 355 10.81 -11.90 18.58
N PRO A 356 11.51 -12.08 19.73
CA PRO A 356 11.74 -11.02 20.68
C PRO A 356 12.47 -9.87 19.95
N PRO A 357 11.87 -8.67 19.86
CA PRO A 357 12.55 -7.50 19.34
C PRO A 357 13.81 -7.24 20.17
N ARG A 358 14.93 -6.90 19.51
CA ARG A 358 16.11 -6.37 20.22
C ARG A 358 15.66 -5.14 21.01
N ALA A 359 15.58 -5.28 22.33
CA ALA A 359 15.20 -4.21 23.22
C ALA A 359 16.32 -3.16 23.22
N PRO A 360 16.00 -1.86 23.08
CA PRO A 360 16.86 -0.83 23.64
C PRO A 360 16.84 -0.97 25.17
N HIS A 361 17.87 -0.48 25.85
CA HIS A 361 18.04 -0.59 27.32
C HIS A 361 17.05 0.32 28.09
N LEU A 362 15.74 0.01 27.98
CA LEU A 362 14.62 0.78 28.50
C LEU A 362 13.96 0.15 29.74
N LEU A 363 14.43 -1.04 30.13
CA LEU A 363 14.34 -1.50 31.51
C LEU A 363 15.72 -1.24 32.12
N PRO A 364 15.84 -0.57 33.28
CA PRO A 364 17.07 -0.67 34.05
C PRO A 364 17.29 -2.17 34.35
N ALA A 365 18.53 -2.64 34.24
CA ALA A 365 18.84 -3.96 34.76
C ALA A 365 18.48 -3.97 36.25
N GLN A 366 17.68 -4.94 36.69
CA GLN A 366 17.61 -5.21 38.12
C GLN A 366 19.03 -5.56 38.56
N PRO A 367 19.58 -4.93 39.62
CA PRO A 367 20.93 -5.22 40.07
C PRO A 367 20.98 -6.70 40.46
N ALA A 368 21.78 -7.48 39.72
CA ALA A 368 21.97 -8.90 39.94
C ALA A 368 22.95 -9.15 41.10
N ASP A 369 22.73 -8.46 42.23
CA ASP A 369 23.46 -8.58 43.49
C ASP A 369 22.54 -8.12 44.64
N ALA A 370 21.57 -8.98 44.96
CA ALA A 370 20.82 -8.93 46.21
C ALA A 370 20.62 -10.38 46.67
N ALA A 371 21.46 -10.84 47.60
CA ALA A 371 21.41 -12.21 48.11
C ALA A 371 20.05 -12.51 48.75
N ALA A 372 19.49 -13.69 48.47
CA ALA A 372 18.18 -14.08 48.96
C ALA A 372 18.21 -14.57 50.42
N PRO A 373 17.35 -14.03 51.30
CA PRO A 373 16.72 -14.80 52.36
C PRO A 373 15.55 -15.59 51.76
N GLY A 374 15.34 -16.84 52.20
CA GLY A 374 14.27 -17.68 51.67
C GLY A 374 12.86 -17.16 51.99
N GLY A 375 11.97 -17.16 50.99
CA GLY A 375 10.57 -16.77 51.16
C GLY A 375 9.68 -17.34 50.05
N TRP A 376 8.94 -18.41 50.35
CA TRP A 376 8.00 -19.03 49.40
C TRP A 376 6.79 -18.12 49.19
N TYR A 377 6.57 -17.65 47.96
CA TYR A 377 5.31 -17.02 47.55
C TYR A 377 4.57 -17.90 46.53
N ALA A 378 3.43 -18.42 46.95
CA ALA A 378 2.53 -19.23 46.12
C ALA A 378 1.73 -18.35 45.13
N PRO A 379 1.25 -18.92 44.00
CA PRO A 379 0.33 -18.22 43.11
C PRO A 379 -1.06 -18.03 43.77
N PRO A 380 -1.83 -16.98 43.41
CA PRO A 380 -3.14 -16.71 44.02
C PRO A 380 -4.18 -17.80 43.73
N ALA A 381 -4.90 -18.25 44.76
CA ALA A 381 -5.89 -19.32 44.66
C ALA A 381 -7.28 -18.79 44.27
N TRP A 382 -7.70 -19.04 43.03
CA TRP A 382 -9.09 -18.88 42.55
C TRP A 382 -9.48 -19.99 41.55
N TRP A 383 -9.11 -21.24 41.86
CA TRP A 383 -9.54 -22.43 41.11
C TRP A 383 -10.10 -23.48 42.07
N PRO A 384 -11.29 -24.05 41.82
CA PRO A 384 -11.82 -25.13 42.65
C PRO A 384 -11.00 -26.42 42.46
N PRO A 385 -10.66 -27.16 43.53
CA PRO A 385 -9.90 -28.39 43.41
C PRO A 385 -10.75 -29.55 42.86
N ALA A 386 -10.14 -30.39 42.04
CA ALA A 386 -10.74 -31.66 41.60
C ALA A 386 -10.65 -32.73 42.72
N PRO A 387 -11.60 -33.69 42.79
CA PRO A 387 -11.59 -34.71 43.83
C PRO A 387 -10.42 -35.71 43.66
N PRO A 388 -9.80 -36.18 44.76
CA PRO A 388 -8.64 -37.07 44.70
C PRO A 388 -9.04 -38.52 44.34
N ARG A 389 -8.17 -39.19 43.56
CA ARG A 389 -8.18 -40.66 43.44
C ARG A 389 -7.24 -41.26 44.49
N GLY A 390 -7.71 -42.26 45.23
CA GLY A 390 -6.93 -42.94 46.26
C GLY A 390 -5.86 -43.87 45.70
N TYR A 391 -4.79 -44.07 46.47
CA TYR A 391 -3.77 -45.09 46.22
C TYR A 391 -4.13 -46.40 46.92
N GLY A 392 -3.88 -47.53 46.26
CA GLY A 392 -3.82 -48.86 46.89
C GLY A 392 -2.37 -49.34 46.99
N GLN A 393 -2.06 -50.10 48.04
CA GLN A 393 -0.82 -50.88 48.18
C GLN A 393 -0.89 -52.14 47.27
N GLY A 394 0.17 -52.89 46.97
CA GLY A 394 1.47 -53.02 47.64
C GLY A 394 2.55 -53.72 46.76
N PRO A 395 3.56 -54.39 47.35
CA PRO A 395 4.91 -54.45 46.77
C PRO A 395 5.30 -55.74 46.03
N GLY A 396 6.33 -55.64 45.17
CA GLY A 396 7.00 -56.77 44.52
C GLY A 396 8.46 -56.45 44.14
N TYR A 397 9.37 -57.39 44.42
CA TYR A 397 10.84 -57.27 44.33
C TYR A 397 11.39 -57.67 42.94
N GLY A 398 12.64 -57.29 42.63
CA GLY A 398 13.48 -58.04 41.67
C GLY A 398 14.31 -57.21 40.69
N HIS A 399 15.60 -57.56 40.55
CA HIS A 399 16.47 -57.09 39.45
C HIS A 399 16.31 -57.98 38.20
N GLY A 400 16.58 -57.42 37.01
CA GLY A 400 16.76 -58.22 35.79
C GLY A 400 17.17 -57.37 34.58
N PHE A 401 18.40 -57.57 34.07
CA PHE A 401 18.81 -57.13 32.74
C PHE A 401 18.45 -58.21 31.71
N GLY A 402 18.07 -57.83 30.48
CA GLY A 402 17.87 -58.78 29.39
C GLY A 402 17.55 -58.13 28.05
N HIS A 403 18.32 -58.45 27.00
CA HIS A 403 18.02 -58.07 25.61
C HIS A 403 17.03 -59.07 24.99
N GLY A 404 16.18 -58.61 24.05
CA GLY A 404 15.29 -59.46 23.27
C GLY A 404 14.77 -58.75 22.01
N ALA A 405 14.64 -59.48 20.91
CA ALA A 405 14.25 -58.96 19.59
C ALA A 405 12.81 -59.41 19.17
N PRO A 406 12.18 -58.77 18.16
CA PRO A 406 10.81 -59.09 17.69
C PRO A 406 10.82 -60.01 16.44
N PRO A 407 9.71 -60.20 15.68
CA PRO A 407 8.29 -60.37 15.99
C PRO A 407 7.83 -61.83 15.67
N PRO A 408 6.55 -62.14 15.37
CA PRO A 408 6.14 -62.33 13.95
C PRO A 408 4.65 -62.02 13.61
N HIS A 409 4.18 -62.38 12.40
CA HIS A 409 2.84 -62.11 11.83
C HIS A 409 1.94 -63.36 11.62
N GLY A 410 0.60 -63.17 11.54
CA GLY A 410 -0.43 -64.10 11.00
C GLY A 410 -1.85 -63.58 11.34
N ARG A 411 -2.86 -63.42 10.46
CA ARG A 411 -3.62 -64.38 9.61
C ARG A 411 -4.19 -65.57 10.42
N ALA A 412 -5.48 -65.93 10.40
CA ALA A 412 -6.71 -65.40 9.75
C ALA A 412 -7.96 -65.90 10.57
N GLN A 413 -9.26 -65.88 10.20
CA GLN A 413 -10.01 -65.57 8.97
C GLN A 413 -11.47 -65.10 9.30
N ALA A 414 -12.52 -65.58 8.60
CA ALA A 414 -13.96 -65.33 8.81
C ALA A 414 -14.80 -66.54 8.34
N PRO A 415 -16.11 -66.64 8.66
CA PRO A 415 -17.11 -66.62 7.57
C PRO A 415 -18.53 -66.04 7.90
N TYR A 416 -19.15 -65.42 6.87
CA TYR A 416 -20.60 -65.25 6.55
C TYR A 416 -21.63 -64.72 7.59
N GLY A 417 -22.67 -63.98 7.19
CA GLY A 417 -23.03 -63.51 5.83
C GLY A 417 -24.31 -62.66 5.74
N GLY A 418 -24.58 -62.10 4.56
CA GLY A 418 -25.77 -61.28 4.22
C GLY A 418 -25.48 -60.25 3.12
N ARG A 419 -26.27 -60.20 2.04
CA ARG A 419 -26.02 -59.35 0.83
C ARG A 419 -27.32 -59.00 0.03
N PRO A 420 -27.30 -58.04 -0.93
CA PRO A 420 -28.35 -57.00 -1.01
C PRO A 420 -28.81 -56.64 -2.46
N ALA A 421 -29.20 -55.37 -2.70
CA ALA A 421 -29.17 -54.59 -3.97
C ALA A 421 -30.54 -54.26 -4.65
N PRO A 422 -30.63 -53.55 -5.82
CA PRO A 422 -30.55 -52.07 -5.86
C PRO A 422 -31.57 -51.34 -6.81
N TYR A 423 -31.29 -50.08 -7.15
CA TYR A 423 -32.09 -49.07 -7.90
C TYR A 423 -32.29 -49.27 -9.43
N GLY A 424 -33.24 -48.52 -10.02
CA GLY A 424 -33.47 -48.30 -11.47
C GLY A 424 -33.78 -46.83 -11.86
N TYR A 425 -33.92 -46.52 -13.16
CA TYR A 425 -33.82 -45.16 -13.77
C TYR A 425 -35.02 -44.78 -14.68
N GLY A 426 -35.26 -43.47 -14.95
CA GLY A 426 -35.83 -43.00 -16.24
C GLY A 426 -37.08 -42.06 -16.24
N GLY A 427 -37.13 -41.11 -17.19
CA GLY A 427 -38.29 -40.30 -17.64
C GLY A 427 -38.36 -40.29 -19.19
N PRO A 428 -38.99 -39.32 -19.93
CA PRO A 428 -39.62 -38.03 -19.55
C PRO A 428 -41.04 -37.78 -20.18
N ALA A 429 -41.51 -36.51 -20.28
CA ALA A 429 -42.84 -36.06 -20.79
C ALA A 429 -42.76 -35.24 -22.12
N PRO A 430 -43.87 -34.74 -22.75
CA PRO A 430 -44.46 -33.40 -22.39
C PRO A 430 -45.98 -33.13 -22.71
N TYR A 431 -46.59 -32.02 -22.19
CA TYR A 431 -47.33 -30.92 -22.92
C TYR A 431 -48.22 -29.97 -22.01
N VAL A 432 -49.19 -29.21 -22.57
CA VAL A 432 -49.82 -27.91 -22.12
C VAL A 432 -51.20 -27.68 -22.85
N PRO A 433 -52.17 -26.72 -22.62
CA PRO A 433 -52.24 -25.44 -21.86
C PRO A 433 -53.46 -25.31 -20.86
N GLY A 434 -54.18 -24.17 -20.76
CA GLY A 434 -55.39 -23.98 -19.89
C GLY A 434 -56.18 -22.62 -19.89
N GLN A 435 -55.63 -21.52 -19.31
CA GLN A 435 -56.23 -20.15 -19.09
C GLN A 435 -57.27 -19.94 -17.92
N PRO A 436 -57.49 -18.68 -17.39
CA PRO A 436 -58.05 -18.37 -16.04
C PRO A 436 -59.37 -17.51 -16.02
N PRO A 437 -59.92 -16.99 -14.87
CA PRO A 437 -59.56 -15.64 -14.32
C PRO A 437 -59.93 -15.23 -12.83
N TYR A 438 -59.54 -14.00 -12.42
CA TYR A 438 -60.06 -12.98 -11.43
C TYR A 438 -60.55 -13.23 -9.96
N ALA A 439 -60.01 -12.43 -9.00
CA ALA A 439 -60.66 -11.62 -7.91
C ALA A 439 -59.57 -10.89 -7.04
N ALA A 440 -59.51 -9.55 -6.86
CA ALA A 440 -60.23 -8.64 -5.91
C ALA A 440 -59.85 -8.86 -4.40
N VAL A 441 -59.69 -7.92 -3.44
CA VAL A 441 -60.26 -6.58 -3.07
C VAL A 441 -59.29 -5.88 -2.04
N PRO A 442 -59.32 -4.58 -1.64
CA PRO A 442 -59.47 -3.27 -2.33
C PRO A 442 -58.20 -2.36 -2.14
N ALA A 443 -58.30 -1.04 -2.41
CA ALA A 443 -57.28 -0.02 -2.14
C ALA A 443 -57.74 1.06 -1.12
N GLY A 444 -56.80 1.83 -0.55
CA GLY A 444 -57.11 2.98 0.33
C GLY A 444 -55.87 3.84 0.67
N ILE A 445 -55.72 4.99 -0.01
CA ILE A 445 -54.68 6.01 0.23
C ILE A 445 -55.37 7.39 0.12
N PRO A 446 -55.15 8.32 1.05
CA PRO A 446 -54.56 9.61 0.64
C PRO A 446 -53.55 10.20 1.63
N THR A 447 -52.39 10.61 1.09
CA THR A 447 -51.53 11.76 1.51
C THR A 447 -50.99 11.84 2.96
N GLY A 448 -49.71 12.21 3.18
CA GLY A 448 -48.67 12.58 2.23
C GLY A 448 -47.40 13.14 2.90
N THR A 449 -46.54 13.78 2.10
CA THR A 449 -45.20 14.33 2.46
C THR A 449 -44.14 13.29 2.84
N GLY A 450 -43.00 13.29 2.13
CA GLY A 450 -41.96 12.26 2.27
C GLY A 450 -40.96 12.26 1.11
N GLN A 451 -40.30 13.39 0.88
CA GLN A 451 -39.42 13.62 -0.29
C GLN A 451 -38.10 12.82 -0.18
N GLN A 452 -37.98 11.71 -0.90
CA GLN A 452 -36.72 10.96 -1.00
C GLN A 452 -35.77 11.59 -2.04
N PRO A 453 -34.53 11.96 -1.66
CA PRO A 453 -33.46 12.19 -2.63
C PRO A 453 -32.85 10.86 -3.10
N THR A 454 -32.42 10.83 -4.37
CA THR A 454 -31.74 9.70 -5.02
C THR A 454 -30.43 9.32 -4.32
N GLY A 455 -30.12 8.01 -4.23
CA GLY A 455 -28.93 7.52 -3.56
C GLY A 455 -27.62 7.72 -4.34
N GLU A 456 -26.66 8.42 -3.73
CA GLU A 456 -25.24 8.32 -4.09
C GLU A 456 -24.55 7.20 -3.26
N ASP A 457 -23.72 6.36 -3.90
CA ASP A 457 -22.88 5.34 -3.23
C ASP A 457 -21.69 5.98 -2.49
N ALA A 458 -21.99 6.81 -1.48
CA ALA A 458 -21.03 7.58 -0.69
C ALA A 458 -20.31 6.69 0.35
N ARG A 459 -19.39 5.84 -0.14
CA ARG A 459 -18.69 4.82 0.68
C ARG A 459 -18.04 5.42 1.94
N HIS A 460 -18.53 4.93 3.08
CA HIS A 460 -18.18 5.34 4.43
C HIS A 460 -16.66 5.38 4.71
N ASP A 461 -16.15 6.53 5.14
CA ASP A 461 -14.89 6.62 5.89
C ASP A 461 -15.21 6.29 7.36
N PRO A 462 -14.71 5.16 7.91
CA PRO A 462 -14.99 4.76 9.30
C PRO A 462 -14.29 5.63 10.35
N TRP A 463 -13.69 6.75 9.95
CA TRP A 463 -13.07 7.75 10.82
C TRP A 463 -13.53 9.19 10.55
N ALA A 464 -14.53 9.39 9.67
CA ALA A 464 -15.19 10.68 9.55
C ALA A 464 -16.03 10.95 10.83
N PRO A 465 -16.05 12.20 11.34
CA PRO A 465 -17.04 12.58 12.34
C PRO A 465 -18.45 12.53 11.74
N PRO A 466 -19.51 12.51 12.56
CA PRO A 466 -20.85 12.85 12.11
C PRO A 466 -20.84 14.20 11.36
N ARG A 467 -21.76 14.36 10.40
CA ARG A 467 -22.09 15.69 9.90
C ARG A 467 -23.09 16.30 10.88
N GLU A 468 -22.69 17.39 11.50
CA GLU A 468 -23.60 18.44 11.99
C GLU A 468 -24.09 19.26 10.80
#